data_AF-A0A7Y5QE54-F1
#
_entry.id   AF-A0A7Y5QE54-F1
#
_cell.length_a   1.000
_cell.length_b   1.000
_cell.length_c   1.000
_cell.angle_alpha   90.00
_cell.angle_beta   90.00
_cell.angle_gamma   90.00
#
_symmetry.space_group_name_H-M   'P 1'
#
loop_
_entity.id
_entity.type
_entity.pdbx_description
1 polymer ?
#
loop_
_entity_poly.entity_id
_entity_poly.type
_entity_poly.pdbx_seq_one_letter_code
_entity_poly.pdbx_strand_id
1 'polypeptide(L)'
;MIGLETVATPVGLIIGAICGLVPLAAGFYYRKIGAGVGGFIACLLSGFACGLIGGLPMILLTYAVVVSYAYVNRQDPFTSRAALEDVSFEVSRVEQLQRAMANLGTTVRASWKALTRNKAGLIGFIGILFFVLVTTFGPLFIEYDGAAHMDRRTPGSRALVAPPSAEFPLGLDWKGRDVLSHMVHGGQRLIVTSIQAGILATGIAVILGSAAGLLGGAVDQVITTVANFILTIPAFPLLIVLAALVEFDSDFLLALLFGVLNWPTLMRAVRAQVLSLRERDYVQAAMALDLGLWHIISREVFPNMVSYVAVNLIFTIRVAMYSIVGLVFLGLVPLREPDWAVMIYTGRQQGVLFLPQAAGMLLSPIIAIALFQLSLVLFSRSLEEIFNPRLRSGV
;
A
#
# COMPACT_ATOMS: atom_id res chain seq x y z
N MET A 1 -10.78 19.29 7.09
CA MET A 1 -11.73 18.39 6.40
C MET A 1 -11.26 18.13 4.96
N ILE A 2 -10.13 17.43 4.80
CA ILE A 2 -9.79 16.78 3.52
C ILE A 2 -10.23 15.35 3.73
N GLY A 3 -11.51 15.08 3.44
CA GLY A 3 -12.01 13.72 3.46
C GLY A 3 -11.24 12.92 2.43
N LEU A 4 -10.50 11.90 2.87
CA LEU A 4 -10.05 10.78 2.05
C LEU A 4 -11.27 9.93 1.61
N GLU A 5 -12.33 10.59 1.15
CA GLU A 5 -13.40 9.94 0.41
C GLU A 5 -12.78 9.57 -0.94
N THR A 6 -12.16 8.41 -0.91
CA THR A 6 -11.50 7.69 -1.99
C THR A 6 -12.56 7.13 -2.95
N VAL A 7 -13.61 7.91 -3.21
CA VAL A 7 -14.61 7.56 -4.19
C VAL A 7 -14.00 7.86 -5.54
N ALA A 8 -13.98 6.85 -6.39
CA ALA A 8 -13.83 6.97 -7.82
C ALA A 8 -14.69 8.14 -8.36
N THR A 9 -14.06 9.30 -8.58
CA THR A 9 -14.81 10.52 -8.95
C THR A 9 -14.72 10.77 -10.46
N PRO A 10 -15.80 11.29 -11.08
CA PRO A 10 -15.73 11.79 -12.45
C PRO A 10 -14.64 12.85 -12.64
N VAL A 11 -14.40 13.67 -11.61
CA VAL A 11 -13.32 14.66 -11.57
C VAL A 11 -11.94 13.98 -11.62
N GLY A 12 -11.75 12.90 -10.87
CA GLY A 12 -10.55 12.08 -10.94
C GLY A 12 -10.29 11.48 -12.32
N LEU A 13 -11.34 11.03 -13.02
CA LEU A 13 -11.22 10.53 -14.40
C LEU A 13 -10.63 11.60 -15.33
N ILE A 14 -11.16 12.83 -15.23
CA ILE A 14 -10.75 13.97 -16.06
C ILE A 14 -9.29 14.31 -15.77
N ILE A 15 -8.91 14.40 -14.49
CA ILE A 15 -7.53 14.63 -14.07
C ILE A 15 -6.62 13.54 -14.64
N GLY A 16 -6.99 12.27 -14.50
CA GLY A 16 -6.22 11.13 -15.01
C GLY A 16 -6.04 11.15 -16.53
N ALA A 17 -7.11 11.48 -17.27
CA ALA A 17 -7.07 11.60 -18.72
C ALA A 17 -6.15 12.75 -19.18
N ILE A 18 -6.24 13.92 -18.55
CA ILE A 18 -5.37 15.07 -18.84
C ILE A 18 -3.91 14.71 -18.53
N CYS A 19 -3.64 14.13 -17.37
CA CYS A 19 -2.30 13.68 -16.98
C CYS A 19 -1.74 12.61 -17.95
N GLY A 20 -2.60 11.72 -18.45
CA GLY A 20 -2.22 10.65 -19.38
C GLY A 20 -1.80 11.13 -20.77
N LEU A 21 -2.19 12.32 -21.20
CA LEU A 21 -1.81 12.85 -22.52
C LEU A 21 -0.30 13.05 -22.65
N VAL A 22 0.40 13.36 -21.55
CA VAL A 22 1.84 13.59 -21.54
C VAL A 22 2.66 12.33 -21.87
N PRO A 23 2.51 11.18 -21.18
CA PRO A 23 3.20 9.96 -21.57
C PRO A 23 2.76 9.46 -22.95
N LEU A 24 1.51 9.69 -23.36
CA LEU A 24 1.02 9.34 -24.69
C LEU A 24 1.75 10.14 -25.79
N ALA A 25 1.83 11.46 -25.64
CA ALA A 25 2.54 12.35 -26.56
C ALA A 25 4.04 12.01 -26.63
N ALA A 26 4.65 11.74 -25.47
CA ALA A 26 6.04 11.26 -25.41
C ALA A 26 6.20 9.92 -26.15
N GLY A 27 5.25 9.01 -26.02
CA GLY A 27 5.24 7.73 -26.73
C GLY A 27 5.20 7.89 -28.25
N PHE A 28 4.41 8.85 -28.75
CA PHE A 28 4.41 9.21 -30.17
C PHE A 28 5.75 9.85 -30.59
N TYR A 29 6.25 10.83 -29.83
CA TYR A 29 7.52 11.52 -30.12
C TYR A 29 8.71 10.56 -30.22
N TYR A 30 8.81 9.60 -29.30
CA TYR A 30 9.90 8.62 -29.27
C TYR A 30 9.63 7.33 -30.07
N ARG A 31 8.53 7.26 -30.85
CA ARG A 31 8.10 6.04 -31.59
C ARG A 31 7.96 4.80 -30.69
N LYS A 32 7.54 4.98 -29.44
CA LYS A 32 7.26 3.91 -28.46
C LYS A 32 5.79 3.96 -28.04
N ILE A 33 4.90 3.75 -29.01
CA ILE A 33 3.44 3.87 -28.84
C ILE A 33 2.93 2.95 -27.72
N GLY A 34 3.39 1.71 -27.64
CA GLY A 34 2.94 0.77 -26.59
C GLY A 34 3.23 1.27 -25.16
N ALA A 35 4.40 1.87 -24.92
CA ALA A 35 4.74 2.45 -23.63
C ALA A 35 3.92 3.72 -23.33
N GLY A 36 3.64 4.54 -24.36
CA GLY A 36 2.80 5.72 -24.23
C GLY A 36 1.34 5.40 -23.90
N VAL A 37 0.75 4.41 -24.58
CA VAL A 37 -0.63 3.94 -24.32
C VAL A 37 -0.74 3.31 -22.93
N GLY A 38 0.22 2.48 -22.54
CA GLY A 38 0.27 1.93 -21.18
C GLY A 38 0.36 3.03 -20.12
N GLY A 39 1.16 4.08 -20.38
CA GLY A 39 1.26 5.24 -19.51
C GLY A 39 -0.03 6.05 -19.39
N PHE A 40 -0.74 6.23 -20.51
CA PHE A 40 -2.06 6.89 -20.52
C PHE A 40 -3.07 6.14 -19.64
N ILE A 41 -3.20 4.82 -19.83
CA ILE A 41 -4.13 3.98 -19.06
C ILE A 41 -3.79 4.03 -17.57
N ALA A 42 -2.52 3.96 -17.21
CA ALA A 42 -2.08 4.01 -15.82
C ALA A 42 -2.39 5.37 -15.15
N CYS A 43 -2.22 6.48 -15.86
CA CYS A 43 -2.62 7.81 -15.36
C CYS A 43 -4.14 7.93 -15.23
N LEU A 44 -4.89 7.41 -16.20
CA LEU A 44 -6.35 7.43 -16.19
C LEU A 44 -6.92 6.67 -14.99
N LEU A 45 -6.45 5.42 -14.77
CA LEU A 45 -6.88 4.60 -13.64
C LEU A 45 -6.48 5.21 -12.29
N SER A 46 -5.26 5.75 -12.18
CA SER A 46 -4.79 6.32 -10.91
C SER A 46 -5.44 7.67 -10.59
N GLY A 47 -5.63 8.53 -11.59
CA GLY A 47 -6.37 9.78 -11.43
C GLY A 47 -7.82 9.51 -11.04
N PHE A 48 -8.42 8.48 -11.63
CA PHE A 48 -9.77 8.08 -11.27
C PHE A 48 -9.89 7.56 -9.83
N ALA A 49 -8.96 6.68 -9.42
CA ALA A 49 -8.96 6.08 -8.08
C ALA A 49 -8.60 7.07 -6.96
N CYS A 50 -7.65 7.97 -7.20
CA CYS A 50 -7.02 8.79 -6.16
C CYS A 50 -7.03 10.30 -6.48
N GLY A 51 -7.80 10.73 -7.48
CA GLY A 51 -7.86 12.12 -7.91
C GLY A 51 -6.49 12.69 -8.29
N LEU A 52 -6.26 13.93 -7.86
CA LEU A 52 -5.01 14.66 -8.11
C LEU A 52 -3.80 13.97 -7.46
N ILE A 53 -4.00 13.29 -6.32
CA ILE A 53 -2.94 12.63 -5.54
C ILE A 53 -2.43 11.39 -6.29
N GLY A 54 -3.26 10.71 -7.09
CA GLY A 54 -2.84 9.60 -7.94
C GLY A 54 -2.31 10.03 -9.31
N GLY A 55 -3.03 10.94 -9.97
CA GLY A 55 -2.73 11.34 -11.35
C GLY A 55 -1.34 11.97 -11.51
N LEU A 56 -0.95 12.87 -10.59
CA LEU A 56 0.31 13.64 -10.67
C LEU A 56 1.59 12.81 -10.44
N PRO A 57 1.65 11.87 -9.49
CA PRO A 57 2.79 10.95 -9.40
C PRO A 57 2.85 10.00 -10.60
N MET A 58 1.69 9.54 -11.09
CA MET A 58 1.65 8.57 -12.19
C MET A 58 2.06 9.14 -13.54
N ILE A 59 1.78 10.41 -13.83
CA ILE A 59 2.33 11.09 -15.02
C ILE A 59 3.85 11.09 -14.99
N LEU A 60 4.48 11.40 -13.85
CA LEU A 60 5.94 11.41 -13.73
C LEU A 60 6.54 10.01 -13.97
N LEU A 61 5.96 8.99 -13.32
CA LEU A 61 6.41 7.60 -13.46
C LEU A 61 6.27 7.07 -14.89
N THR A 62 5.11 7.28 -15.51
CA THR A 62 4.81 6.78 -16.85
C THR A 62 5.61 7.52 -17.92
N TYR A 63 5.76 8.84 -17.79
CA TYR A 63 6.64 9.62 -18.66
C TYR A 63 8.10 9.17 -18.52
N ALA A 64 8.59 8.96 -17.30
CA ALA A 64 9.93 8.45 -17.05
C ALA A 64 10.18 7.08 -17.72
N VAL A 65 9.20 6.16 -17.64
CA VAL A 65 9.28 4.86 -18.33
C VAL A 65 9.41 5.05 -19.84
N VAL A 66 8.58 5.89 -20.46
CA VAL A 66 8.64 6.18 -21.90
C VAL A 66 10.00 6.77 -22.28
N VAL A 67 10.48 7.78 -21.56
CA VAL A 67 11.80 8.41 -21.78
C VAL A 67 12.93 7.39 -21.64
N SER A 68 12.85 6.47 -20.68
CA SER A 68 13.89 5.46 -20.48
C SER A 68 14.06 4.48 -21.66
N TYR A 69 13.01 4.23 -22.44
CA TYR A 69 13.12 3.45 -23.67
C TYR A 69 13.87 4.22 -24.78
N ALA A 70 13.69 5.53 -24.85
CA ALA A 70 14.38 6.38 -25.80
C ALA A 70 15.85 6.62 -25.42
N TYR A 71 16.12 6.80 -24.13
CA TYR A 71 17.45 7.11 -23.62
C TYR A 71 18.41 5.92 -23.69
N VAL A 72 17.96 4.71 -23.31
CA VAL A 72 18.78 3.49 -23.41
C VAL A 72 19.19 3.21 -24.87
N ASN A 73 18.29 3.43 -25.84
CA ASN A 73 18.60 3.27 -27.26
C ASN A 73 19.63 4.30 -27.79
N ARG A 74 19.77 5.47 -27.16
CA ARG A 74 20.75 6.49 -27.58
C ARG A 74 22.18 6.16 -27.16
N GLN A 75 22.38 5.40 -26.08
CA GLN A 75 23.70 5.02 -25.58
C GLN A 75 24.22 3.69 -26.15
N ASP A 76 23.39 2.94 -26.87
CA ASP A 76 23.81 1.66 -27.45
C ASP A 76 24.76 1.93 -28.65
N PRO A 77 26.08 1.66 -28.52
CA PRO A 77 27.09 2.09 -29.50
C PRO A 77 26.85 1.51 -30.90
N PHE A 78 26.10 0.40 -30.98
CA PHE A 78 25.80 -0.33 -32.20
C PHE A 78 24.54 0.18 -32.92
N THR A 79 23.71 1.02 -32.28
CA THR A 79 22.48 1.56 -32.87
C THR A 79 22.50 3.07 -33.07
N SER A 80 23.43 3.78 -32.43
CA SER A 80 23.46 5.24 -32.34
C SER A 80 24.82 5.78 -32.78
N ARG A 81 24.95 6.23 -34.05
CA ARG A 81 26.15 6.95 -34.54
C ARG A 81 26.42 8.26 -33.79
N ALA A 82 25.37 8.87 -33.22
CA ALA A 82 25.44 10.13 -32.49
C ALA A 82 26.16 10.05 -31.13
N ALA A 83 26.31 8.85 -30.55
CA ALA A 83 27.00 8.68 -29.27
C ALA A 83 28.52 8.93 -29.35
N LEU A 84 29.09 8.99 -30.55
CA LEU A 84 30.52 9.16 -30.80
C LEU A 84 30.91 10.61 -31.15
N GLU A 85 29.97 11.47 -31.57
CA GLU A 85 30.29 12.80 -32.11
C GLU A 85 30.07 13.97 -31.13
N ASP A 86 29.18 13.85 -30.13
CA ASP A 86 28.85 14.95 -29.21
C ASP A 86 29.20 14.61 -27.75
N VAL A 87 30.44 14.92 -27.33
CA VAL A 87 30.79 15.01 -25.90
C VAL A 87 30.87 16.49 -25.53
N SER A 88 29.72 17.09 -25.24
CA SER A 88 29.63 18.42 -24.64
C SER A 88 29.82 18.33 -23.12
N PHE A 89 30.71 19.15 -22.57
CA PHE A 89 31.02 19.16 -21.12
C PHE A 89 30.00 19.98 -20.29
N GLU A 90 29.24 20.88 -20.93
CA GLU A 90 28.13 21.60 -20.27
C GLU A 90 26.81 20.84 -20.42
N VAL A 91 26.45 20.10 -19.37
CA VAL A 91 25.15 19.41 -19.31
C VAL A 91 24.05 20.44 -19.02
N SER A 92 23.23 20.76 -20.02
CA SER A 92 22.04 21.61 -19.86
C SER A 92 21.09 21.05 -18.78
N ARG A 93 20.36 21.92 -18.04
CA ARG A 93 19.33 21.49 -17.07
C ARG A 93 18.33 20.51 -17.67
N VAL A 94 18.02 20.67 -18.97
CA VAL A 94 17.12 19.77 -19.70
C VAL A 94 17.70 18.36 -19.81
N GLU A 95 19.00 18.24 -20.08
CA GLU A 95 19.67 16.94 -20.12
C GLU A 95 19.77 16.28 -18.74
N GLN A 96 20.02 17.08 -17.69
CA GLN A 96 20.02 16.57 -16.31
C GLN A 96 18.66 15.99 -15.92
N LEU A 97 17.57 16.71 -16.23
CA LEU A 97 16.20 16.23 -16.03
C LEU A 97 15.91 14.98 -16.86
N GLN A 98 16.32 14.95 -18.13
CA GLN A 98 16.14 13.77 -18.98
C GLN A 98 16.89 12.54 -18.46
N ARG A 99 18.13 12.71 -17.99
CA ARG A 99 18.91 11.65 -17.34
C ARG A 99 18.23 11.15 -16.06
N ALA A 100 17.74 12.06 -15.21
CA ALA A 100 17.03 11.71 -14.00
C ALA A 100 15.75 10.90 -14.31
N MET A 101 14.94 11.36 -15.28
CA MET A 101 13.72 10.65 -15.70
C MET A 101 14.04 9.30 -16.36
N ALA A 102 15.10 9.22 -17.16
CA ALA A 102 15.54 7.97 -17.75
C ALA A 102 15.97 6.94 -16.68
N ASN A 103 16.72 7.36 -15.66
CA ASN A 103 17.12 6.52 -14.54
C ASN A 103 15.93 6.06 -13.69
N LEU A 104 14.95 6.93 -13.50
CA LEU A 104 13.71 6.58 -12.81
C LEU A 104 12.94 5.52 -13.62
N GLY A 105 12.83 5.70 -14.94
CA GLY A 105 12.17 4.73 -15.82
C GLY A 105 12.90 3.40 -15.95
N THR A 106 14.25 3.37 -16.01
CA THR A 106 15.02 2.12 -15.96
C THR A 106 14.81 1.38 -14.64
N THR A 107 14.74 2.11 -13.52
CA THR A 107 14.47 1.53 -12.19
C THR A 107 13.07 0.91 -12.13
N VAL A 108 12.05 1.61 -12.63
CA VAL A 108 10.68 1.09 -12.70
C VAL A 108 10.61 -0.17 -13.59
N ARG A 109 11.24 -0.15 -14.77
CA ARG A 109 11.28 -1.31 -15.67
C ARG A 109 12.02 -2.49 -15.05
N ALA A 110 13.15 -2.26 -14.39
CA ALA A 110 13.89 -3.30 -13.70
C ALA A 110 13.08 -3.90 -12.56
N SER A 111 12.34 -3.08 -11.81
CA SER A 111 11.44 -3.51 -10.73
C SER A 111 10.28 -4.35 -11.28
N TRP A 112 9.68 -3.93 -12.40
CA TRP A 112 8.64 -4.72 -13.09
C TRP A 112 9.18 -6.07 -13.56
N LYS A 113 10.36 -6.09 -14.18
CA LYS A 113 11.01 -7.34 -14.62
C LYS A 113 11.29 -8.26 -13.42
N ALA A 114 11.81 -7.73 -12.32
CA ALA A 114 12.04 -8.48 -11.08
C ALA A 114 10.72 -9.06 -10.51
N LEU A 115 9.65 -8.26 -10.49
CA LEU A 115 8.32 -8.71 -10.06
C LEU A 115 7.81 -9.88 -10.93
N THR A 116 7.88 -9.75 -12.26
CA THR A 116 7.40 -10.78 -13.18
C THR A 116 8.23 -12.07 -13.16
N ARG A 117 9.49 -12.00 -12.72
CA ARG A 117 10.37 -13.17 -12.58
C ARG A 117 9.95 -14.05 -11.40
N ASN A 118 9.55 -13.43 -10.29
CA ASN A 118 9.11 -14.16 -9.11
C ASN A 118 7.60 -14.43 -9.18
N LYS A 119 7.23 -15.64 -9.59
CA LYS A 119 5.83 -16.06 -9.74
C LYS A 119 5.01 -15.82 -8.46
N ALA A 120 5.59 -16.07 -7.29
CA ALA A 120 4.90 -15.88 -6.03
C ALA A 120 4.56 -14.40 -5.80
N GLY A 121 5.53 -13.51 -5.93
CA GLY A 121 5.25 -12.08 -5.73
C GLY A 121 4.43 -11.44 -6.85
N LEU A 122 4.47 -11.97 -8.09
CA LEU A 122 3.53 -11.59 -9.14
C LEU A 122 2.09 -11.97 -8.78
N ILE A 123 1.85 -13.18 -8.27
CA ILE A 123 0.52 -13.60 -7.79
C ILE A 123 0.06 -12.68 -6.66
N GLY A 124 0.95 -12.37 -5.72
CA GLY A 124 0.66 -11.44 -4.63
C GLY A 124 0.30 -10.03 -5.12
N PHE A 125 1.06 -9.51 -6.09
CA PHE A 125 0.78 -8.21 -6.70
C PHE A 125 -0.57 -8.19 -7.42
N ILE A 126 -0.88 -9.23 -8.21
CA ILE A 126 -2.18 -9.38 -8.90
C ILE A 126 -3.32 -9.45 -7.87
N GLY A 127 -3.14 -10.18 -6.77
CA GLY A 127 -4.14 -10.28 -5.70
C GLY A 127 -4.40 -8.94 -5.00
N ILE A 128 -3.35 -8.18 -4.66
CA ILE A 128 -3.50 -6.82 -4.11
C ILE A 128 -4.24 -5.93 -5.12
N LEU A 129 -3.82 -5.95 -6.39
CA LEU A 129 -4.42 -5.16 -7.44
C LEU A 129 -5.90 -5.52 -7.63
N PHE A 130 -6.24 -6.80 -7.61
CA PHE A 130 -7.63 -7.27 -7.69
C PHE A 130 -8.50 -6.65 -6.59
N PHE A 131 -8.11 -6.76 -5.32
CA PHE A 131 -8.92 -6.21 -4.22
C PHE A 131 -8.99 -4.68 -4.24
N VAL A 132 -7.88 -3.99 -4.56
CA VAL A 132 -7.88 -2.53 -4.71
C VAL A 132 -8.81 -2.11 -5.86
N LEU A 133 -8.77 -2.80 -7.00
CA LEU A 133 -9.64 -2.51 -8.14
C LEU A 133 -11.11 -2.79 -7.81
N VAL A 134 -11.42 -3.94 -7.22
CA VAL A 134 -12.80 -4.28 -6.84
C VAL A 134 -13.36 -3.26 -5.84
N THR A 135 -12.59 -2.88 -4.82
CA THR A 135 -13.08 -1.98 -3.76
C THR A 135 -13.13 -0.51 -4.18
N THR A 136 -12.33 -0.10 -5.17
CA THR A 136 -12.30 1.29 -5.64
C THR A 136 -13.19 1.52 -6.86
N PHE A 137 -13.19 0.58 -7.81
CA PHE A 137 -13.93 0.70 -9.07
C PHE A 137 -15.23 -0.10 -9.08
N GLY A 138 -15.34 -1.17 -8.28
CA GLY A 138 -16.57 -1.94 -8.15
C GLY A 138 -17.79 -1.12 -7.74
N PRO A 139 -17.67 -0.11 -6.83
CA PRO A 139 -18.77 0.81 -6.50
C PRO A 139 -19.41 1.55 -7.69
N LEU A 140 -18.75 1.62 -8.85
CA LEU A 140 -19.32 2.19 -10.07
C LEU A 140 -20.29 1.27 -10.79
N PHE A 141 -20.05 -0.04 -10.65
CA PHE A 141 -20.77 -1.07 -11.39
C PHE A 141 -21.87 -1.71 -10.53
N ILE A 142 -21.71 -1.68 -9.21
CA ILE A 142 -22.62 -2.29 -8.25
C ILE A 142 -23.10 -1.20 -7.29
N GLU A 143 -24.39 -0.89 -7.34
CA GLU A 143 -25.02 0.05 -6.43
C GLU A 143 -25.01 -0.50 -5.00
N TYR A 144 -24.86 0.39 -4.02
CA TYR A 144 -24.86 0.00 -2.63
C TYR A 144 -26.28 -0.29 -2.13
N ASP A 145 -26.55 -1.54 -1.78
CA ASP A 145 -27.88 -2.03 -1.40
C ASP A 145 -28.31 -1.66 0.03
N GLY A 146 -27.64 -0.70 0.68
CA GLY A 146 -27.56 -0.49 2.14
C GLY A 146 -28.86 -0.38 2.95
N ALA A 147 -30.02 -0.24 2.31
CA ALA A 147 -31.34 -0.24 2.95
C ALA A 147 -31.83 -1.66 3.29
N ALA A 148 -32.76 -1.78 4.24
CA ALA A 148 -33.37 -3.08 4.54
C ALA A 148 -34.44 -3.44 3.49
N HIS A 149 -34.41 -4.68 2.97
CA HIS A 149 -35.33 -5.17 1.93
C HIS A 149 -36.20 -6.30 2.47
N MET A 150 -37.28 -5.93 3.16
CA MET A 150 -38.19 -6.92 3.77
C MET A 150 -39.02 -7.70 2.74
N ASP A 151 -39.17 -7.14 1.54
CA ASP A 151 -39.82 -7.73 0.38
C ASP A 151 -39.07 -8.95 -0.18
N ARG A 152 -37.74 -9.01 0.00
CA ARG A 152 -36.91 -10.16 -0.43
C ARG A 152 -36.97 -11.37 0.50
N ARG A 153 -37.87 -11.33 1.50
CA ARG A 153 -38.09 -12.43 2.44
C ARG A 153 -38.75 -13.61 1.73
N THR A 154 -38.10 -14.78 1.79
CA THR A 154 -38.70 -16.03 1.30
C THR A 154 -40.05 -16.29 2.00
N PRO A 155 -41.12 -16.59 1.24
CA PRO A 155 -42.44 -16.88 1.82
C PRO A 155 -42.37 -17.97 2.90
N GLY A 156 -42.91 -17.69 4.09
CA GLY A 156 -42.89 -18.61 5.23
C GLY A 156 -41.57 -18.64 6.03
N SER A 157 -40.49 -18.02 5.55
CA SER A 157 -39.25 -17.88 6.32
C SER A 157 -39.44 -16.91 7.48
N ARG A 158 -38.76 -17.13 8.61
CA ARG A 158 -38.66 -16.16 9.72
C ARG A 158 -37.41 -15.26 9.62
N ALA A 159 -36.52 -15.55 8.68
CA ALA A 159 -35.26 -14.85 8.47
C ALA A 159 -35.18 -14.25 7.05
N LEU A 160 -34.44 -13.15 6.91
CA LEU A 160 -34.19 -12.45 5.64
C LEU A 160 -32.94 -12.97 4.91
N VAL A 161 -32.15 -13.81 5.58
CA VAL A 161 -30.96 -14.45 5.01
C VAL A 161 -31.35 -15.51 4.00
N ALA A 162 -30.61 -15.55 2.90
CA ALA A 162 -30.77 -16.53 1.83
C ALA A 162 -29.39 -17.01 1.36
N PRO A 163 -29.26 -18.30 0.96
CA PRO A 163 -28.03 -18.82 0.38
C PRO A 163 -27.74 -18.18 -0.99
N PRO A 164 -26.51 -18.37 -1.51
CA PRO A 164 -26.16 -17.97 -2.88
C PRO A 164 -27.19 -18.41 -3.93
N SER A 165 -27.57 -17.48 -4.80
CA SER A 165 -28.46 -17.69 -5.94
C SER A 165 -27.90 -17.00 -7.19
N ALA A 166 -28.53 -17.21 -8.35
CA ALA A 166 -28.13 -16.53 -9.58
C ALA A 166 -28.31 -15.00 -9.50
N GLU A 167 -29.29 -14.53 -8.72
CA GLU A 167 -29.57 -13.11 -8.47
C GLU A 167 -28.67 -12.54 -7.37
N PHE A 168 -28.38 -13.33 -6.33
CA PHE A 168 -27.53 -12.94 -5.20
C PHE A 168 -26.34 -13.92 -5.10
N PRO A 169 -25.24 -13.69 -5.84
CA PRO A 169 -24.15 -14.66 -5.96
C PRO A 169 -23.45 -15.02 -4.64
N LEU A 170 -23.50 -14.11 -3.65
CA LEU A 170 -22.97 -14.35 -2.30
C LEU A 170 -24.08 -14.53 -1.25
N GLY A 171 -25.34 -14.57 -1.67
CA GLY A 171 -26.51 -14.66 -0.81
C GLY A 171 -26.95 -13.30 -0.25
N LEU A 172 -27.94 -13.35 0.65
CA LEU A 172 -28.50 -12.19 1.33
C LEU A 172 -28.05 -12.12 2.78
N ASP A 173 -27.89 -10.90 3.30
CA ASP A 173 -27.61 -10.64 4.70
C ASP A 173 -28.88 -10.67 5.58
N TRP A 174 -28.71 -10.43 6.88
CA TRP A 174 -29.80 -10.43 7.87
C TRP A 174 -30.88 -9.35 7.67
N LYS A 175 -30.65 -8.35 6.81
CA LYS A 175 -31.62 -7.33 6.41
C LYS A 175 -32.19 -7.57 5.00
N GLY A 176 -31.83 -8.67 4.34
CA GLY A 176 -32.21 -8.95 2.96
C GLY A 176 -31.36 -8.20 1.92
N ARG A 177 -30.17 -7.71 2.33
CA ARG A 177 -29.26 -6.98 1.44
C ARG A 177 -28.32 -7.92 0.71
N ASP A 178 -27.95 -7.56 -0.50
CA ASP A 178 -26.97 -8.30 -1.29
C ASP A 178 -25.57 -8.26 -0.63
N VAL A 179 -25.07 -9.45 -0.28
CA VAL A 179 -23.74 -9.61 0.31
C VAL A 179 -22.64 -9.19 -0.67
N LEU A 180 -22.84 -9.37 -1.98
CA LEU A 180 -21.86 -8.95 -2.99
C LEU A 180 -21.69 -7.43 -3.04
N SER A 181 -22.80 -6.68 -3.04
CA SER A 181 -22.79 -5.23 -2.88
C SER A 181 -22.02 -4.79 -1.62
N HIS A 182 -22.30 -5.41 -0.48
CA HIS A 182 -21.55 -5.14 0.76
C HIS A 182 -20.05 -5.47 0.67
N MET A 183 -19.68 -6.56 -0.02
CA MET A 183 -18.29 -6.95 -0.23
C MET A 183 -17.53 -5.94 -1.10
N VAL A 184 -18.17 -5.45 -2.16
CA VAL A 184 -17.56 -4.50 -3.10
C VAL A 184 -17.31 -3.16 -2.43
N HIS A 185 -18.25 -2.66 -1.65
CA HIS A 185 -18.13 -1.38 -0.95
C HIS A 185 -17.34 -1.47 0.37
N GLY A 186 -17.29 -2.63 1.01
CA GLY A 186 -16.78 -2.78 2.38
C GLY A 186 -15.26 -2.92 2.55
N GLY A 187 -14.48 -3.13 1.49
CA GLY A 187 -13.04 -3.39 1.64
C GLY A 187 -12.18 -2.15 1.80
N GLN A 188 -12.62 -1.02 1.25
CA GLN A 188 -11.82 0.19 1.13
C GLN A 188 -11.37 0.74 2.48
N ARG A 189 -12.30 0.89 3.42
CA ARG A 189 -12.04 1.48 4.74
C ARG A 189 -11.00 0.68 5.52
N LEU A 190 -11.19 -0.64 5.62
CA LEU A 190 -10.26 -1.53 6.29
C LEU A 190 -8.86 -1.51 5.65
N ILE A 191 -8.78 -1.58 4.32
CA ILE A 191 -7.49 -1.56 3.60
C ILE A 191 -6.76 -0.23 3.84
N VAL A 192 -7.43 0.90 3.63
CA VAL A 192 -6.83 2.24 3.79
C VAL A 192 -6.36 2.47 5.22
N THR A 193 -7.20 2.16 6.21
CA THR A 193 -6.88 2.35 7.63
C THR A 193 -5.67 1.50 8.05
N SER A 194 -5.61 0.26 7.57
CA SER A 194 -4.47 -0.64 7.86
C SER A 194 -3.17 -0.15 7.21
N ILE A 195 -3.25 0.39 5.99
CA ILE A 195 -2.09 0.99 5.30
C ILE A 195 -1.59 2.23 6.05
N GLN A 196 -2.48 3.12 6.46
CA GLN A 196 -2.13 4.30 7.25
C GLN A 196 -1.43 3.92 8.56
N ALA A 197 -2.00 2.95 9.28
CA ALA A 197 -1.44 2.44 10.53
C ALA A 197 -0.03 1.86 10.33
N GLY A 198 0.16 1.09 9.26
CA GLY A 198 1.45 0.55 8.86
C GLY A 198 2.48 1.63 8.55
N ILE A 199 2.12 2.62 7.73
CA ILE A 199 3.00 3.74 7.36
C ILE A 199 3.42 4.54 8.60
N LEU A 200 2.49 4.83 9.51
CA LEU A 200 2.78 5.57 10.74
C LEU A 200 3.75 4.78 11.65
N ALA A 201 3.45 3.51 11.94
CA ALA A 201 4.32 2.67 12.75
C ALA A 201 5.72 2.50 12.12
N THR A 202 5.79 2.24 10.81
CA THR A 202 7.07 2.11 10.10
C THR A 202 7.85 3.42 10.06
N GLY A 203 7.18 4.56 9.82
CA GLY A 203 7.82 5.86 9.83
C GLY A 203 8.46 6.18 11.19
N ILE A 204 7.69 6.01 12.27
CA ILE A 204 8.19 6.20 13.64
C ILE A 204 9.37 5.25 13.91
N ALA A 205 9.24 3.97 13.55
CA ALA A 205 10.27 2.98 13.76
C ALA A 205 11.57 3.29 13.02
N VAL A 206 11.49 3.72 11.76
CA VAL A 206 12.67 4.06 10.95
C VAL A 206 13.37 5.30 11.50
N ILE A 207 12.61 6.33 11.87
CA ILE A 207 13.17 7.59 12.41
C ILE A 207 13.86 7.31 13.75
N LEU A 208 13.15 6.71 14.71
CA LEU A 208 13.68 6.47 16.05
C LEU A 208 14.78 5.39 16.04
N GLY A 209 14.65 4.36 15.22
CA GLY A 209 15.65 3.28 15.12
C GLY A 209 16.95 3.76 14.48
N SER A 210 16.86 4.60 13.45
CA SER A 210 18.05 5.22 12.84
C SER A 210 18.73 6.19 13.79
N ALA A 211 17.96 7.02 14.50
CA ALA A 211 18.50 7.93 15.49
C ALA A 211 19.21 7.19 16.63
N ALA A 212 18.60 6.14 17.18
CA ALA A 212 19.19 5.31 18.23
C ALA A 212 20.48 4.62 17.77
N GLY A 213 20.48 4.03 16.55
CA GLY A 213 21.66 3.33 16.03
C GLY A 213 22.83 4.25 15.66
N LEU A 214 22.56 5.45 15.13
CA LEU A 214 23.60 6.39 14.71
C LEU A 214 24.16 7.21 15.87
N LEU A 215 23.30 7.78 16.72
CA LEU A 215 23.72 8.69 17.77
C LEU A 215 24.28 7.93 18.98
N GLY A 216 23.73 6.76 19.32
CA GLY A 216 24.14 6.01 20.51
C GLY A 216 23.92 6.78 21.82
N GLY A 217 24.65 6.37 22.87
CA GLY A 217 24.68 7.06 24.16
C GLY A 217 23.30 7.27 24.80
N ALA A 218 23.05 8.48 25.30
CA ALA A 218 21.81 8.82 25.99
C ALA A 218 20.57 8.76 25.08
N VAL A 219 20.70 9.12 23.79
CA VAL A 219 19.57 9.11 22.84
C VAL A 219 19.07 7.68 22.63
N ASP A 220 20.00 6.76 22.39
CA ASP A 220 19.69 5.34 22.28
C ASP A 220 19.06 4.80 23.57
N GLN A 221 19.65 5.14 24.73
CA GLN A 221 19.13 4.69 26.02
C GLN A 221 17.69 5.16 26.26
N VAL A 222 17.36 6.43 25.98
CA VAL A 222 16.00 6.96 26.11
C VAL A 222 15.03 6.26 25.15
N ILE A 223 15.37 6.21 23.85
CA ILE A 223 14.50 5.61 22.82
C ILE A 223 14.24 4.13 23.14
N THR A 224 15.29 3.38 23.46
CA THR A 224 15.19 1.96 23.80
C THR A 224 14.42 1.75 25.11
N THR A 225 14.56 2.62 26.11
CA THR A 225 13.80 2.54 27.36
C THR A 225 12.30 2.76 27.14
N VAL A 226 11.92 3.78 26.37
CA VAL A 226 10.51 4.04 26.01
C VAL A 226 9.94 2.86 25.22
N ALA A 227 10.69 2.32 24.26
CA ALA A 227 10.29 1.13 23.52
C ALA A 227 10.11 -0.10 24.42
N ASN A 228 11.03 -0.32 25.37
CA ASN A 228 10.94 -1.43 26.33
C ASN A 228 9.70 -1.30 27.23
N PHE A 229 9.38 -0.08 27.67
CA PHE A 229 8.18 0.19 28.46
C PHE A 229 6.91 -0.20 27.68
N ILE A 230 6.78 0.27 26.43
CA ILE A 230 5.61 -0.07 25.58
C ILE A 230 5.52 -1.59 25.35
N LEU A 231 6.65 -2.24 25.05
CA LEU A 231 6.69 -3.68 24.76
C LEU A 231 6.49 -4.57 25.99
N THR A 232 6.54 -4.01 27.20
CA THR A 232 6.22 -4.76 28.43
C THR A 232 4.73 -5.06 28.52
N ILE A 233 3.88 -4.23 27.91
CA ILE A 233 2.43 -4.41 27.87
C ILE A 233 2.08 -5.15 26.57
N PRO A 234 1.29 -6.24 26.62
CA PRO A 234 0.78 -6.88 25.41
C PRO A 234 0.02 -5.89 24.52
N ALA A 235 0.45 -5.73 23.26
CA ALA A 235 -0.03 -4.69 22.37
C ALA A 235 -1.54 -4.75 22.09
N PHE A 236 -2.09 -5.94 21.86
CA PHE A 236 -3.52 -6.10 21.58
C PHE A 236 -4.41 -5.85 22.82
N PRO A 237 -4.11 -6.37 24.02
CA PRO A 237 -4.77 -5.94 25.25
C PRO A 237 -4.71 -4.44 25.52
N LEU A 238 -3.56 -3.78 25.28
CA LEU A 238 -3.46 -2.33 25.41
C LEU A 238 -4.38 -1.60 24.41
N LEU A 239 -4.45 -2.08 23.17
CA LEU A 239 -5.40 -1.57 22.17
C LEU A 239 -6.86 -1.72 22.61
N ILE A 240 -7.24 -2.86 23.20
CA ILE A 240 -8.60 -3.07 23.72
C ILE A 240 -8.95 -2.04 24.79
N VAL A 241 -8.06 -1.84 25.78
CA VAL A 241 -8.29 -0.90 26.87
C VAL A 241 -8.40 0.53 26.34
N LEU A 242 -7.47 0.94 25.49
CA LEU A 242 -7.49 2.30 24.92
C LEU A 242 -8.70 2.51 24.00
N ALA A 243 -9.11 1.48 23.25
CA ALA A 243 -10.27 1.58 22.40
C ALA A 243 -11.59 1.67 23.19
N ALA A 244 -11.65 1.08 24.38
CA ALA A 244 -12.79 1.22 25.27
C ALA A 244 -12.88 2.59 25.97
N LEU A 245 -11.76 3.34 26.04
CA LEU A 245 -11.67 4.63 26.73
C LEU A 245 -11.72 5.84 25.77
N VAL A 246 -11.33 5.65 24.51
CA VAL A 246 -11.22 6.71 23.51
C VAL A 246 -12.32 6.54 22.47
N GLU A 247 -13.10 7.59 22.26
CA GLU A 247 -14.05 7.65 21.14
C GLU A 247 -13.30 7.94 19.83
N PHE A 248 -13.49 7.10 18.81
CA PHE A 248 -12.85 7.27 17.51
C PHE A 248 -13.77 7.94 16.50
N ASP A 249 -13.67 9.26 16.39
CA ASP A 249 -14.43 10.00 15.36
C ASP A 249 -13.86 9.82 13.96
N SER A 250 -12.62 9.34 13.83
CA SER A 250 -11.93 9.18 12.56
C SER A 250 -11.19 7.86 12.47
N ASP A 251 -11.29 7.21 11.31
CA ASP A 251 -10.53 6.02 10.96
C ASP A 251 -9.01 6.31 11.04
N PHE A 252 -8.60 7.55 10.77
CA PHE A 252 -7.21 7.99 10.95
C PHE A 252 -6.76 7.98 12.41
N LEU A 253 -7.63 8.32 13.36
CA LEU A 253 -7.29 8.29 14.79
C LEU A 253 -7.03 6.86 15.26
N LEU A 254 -7.81 5.90 14.75
CA LEU A 254 -7.58 4.47 14.98
C LEU A 254 -6.23 4.02 14.38
N ALA A 255 -5.93 4.44 13.15
CA ALA A 255 -4.64 4.17 12.52
C ALA A 255 -3.45 4.79 13.29
N LEU A 256 -3.61 6.02 13.79
CA LEU A 256 -2.62 6.72 14.60
C LEU A 256 -2.37 6.00 15.92
N LEU A 257 -3.42 5.59 16.62
CA LEU A 257 -3.31 4.81 17.84
C LEU A 257 -2.50 3.53 17.61
N PHE A 258 -2.83 2.78 16.55
CA PHE A 258 -2.05 1.59 16.19
C PHE A 258 -0.59 1.94 15.88
N GLY A 259 -0.36 2.98 15.10
CA GLY A 259 0.97 3.47 14.71
C GLY A 259 1.87 3.77 15.91
N VAL A 260 1.34 4.49 16.89
CA VAL A 260 2.04 4.91 18.12
C VAL A 260 2.33 3.73 19.06
N LEU A 261 1.57 2.64 18.99
CA LEU A 261 1.77 1.48 19.86
C LEU A 261 2.66 0.40 19.23
N ASN A 262 2.71 0.28 17.90
CA ASN A 262 3.40 -0.83 17.22
C ASN A 262 4.78 -0.51 16.64
N TRP A 263 5.24 0.75 16.67
CA TRP A 263 6.60 1.11 16.23
C TRP A 263 7.76 0.42 16.97
N PRO A 264 7.69 0.08 18.28
CA PRO A 264 8.87 -0.41 19.02
C PRO A 264 9.50 -1.69 18.47
N THR A 265 8.68 -2.63 18.00
CA THR A 265 9.15 -3.93 17.45
C THR A 265 10.04 -3.72 16.24
N LEU A 266 9.58 -2.92 15.28
CA LEU A 266 10.34 -2.61 14.07
C LEU A 266 11.51 -1.68 14.39
N MET A 267 11.37 -0.76 15.34
CA MET A 267 12.43 0.17 15.74
C MET A 267 13.68 -0.58 16.19
N ARG A 268 13.54 -1.59 17.05
CA ARG A 268 14.68 -2.41 17.52
C ARG A 268 15.42 -3.07 16.37
N ALA A 269 14.68 -3.55 15.37
CA ALA A 269 15.25 -4.24 14.24
C ALA A 269 15.92 -3.27 13.25
N VAL A 270 15.32 -2.10 13.01
CA VAL A 270 15.98 -0.99 12.28
C VAL A 270 17.25 -0.57 13.00
N ARG A 271 17.21 -0.35 14.32
CA ARG A 271 18.39 0.02 15.13
C ARG A 271 19.54 -0.98 14.95
N ALA A 272 19.25 -2.28 14.95
CA ALA A 272 20.26 -3.32 14.71
C ALA A 272 20.88 -3.23 13.30
N GLN A 273 20.07 -2.98 12.27
CA GLN A 273 20.56 -2.76 10.91
C GLN A 273 21.43 -1.50 10.81
N VAL A 274 21.00 -0.41 11.45
CA VAL A 274 21.72 0.86 11.48
C VAL A 274 23.07 0.71 12.16
N LEU A 275 23.15 -0.01 13.29
CA LEU A 275 24.41 -0.30 13.97
C LEU A 275 25.39 -1.04 13.04
N SER A 276 24.90 -2.01 12.26
CA SER A 276 25.76 -2.70 11.28
C SER A 276 26.22 -1.80 10.13
N LEU A 277 25.36 -0.91 9.65
CA LEU A 277 25.69 0.03 8.57
C LEU A 277 26.63 1.14 9.04
N ARG A 278 26.52 1.57 10.29
CA ARG A 278 27.38 2.59 10.90
C ARG A 278 28.86 2.18 10.86
N GLU A 279 29.18 0.89 10.95
CA GLU A 279 30.55 0.37 10.88
C GLU A 279 31.12 0.32 9.44
N ARG A 280 30.37 0.76 8.42
CA ARG A 280 30.86 0.76 7.03
C ARG A 280 31.67 2.02 6.74
N ASP A 281 32.76 1.87 5.98
CA ASP A 281 33.70 2.94 5.63
C ASP A 281 33.02 4.20 5.06
N TYR A 282 31.99 4.03 4.21
CA TYR A 282 31.28 5.17 3.62
C TYR A 282 30.45 5.96 4.65
N VAL A 283 29.88 5.27 5.66
CA VAL A 283 29.16 5.94 6.76
C VAL A 283 30.15 6.62 7.70
N GLN A 284 31.25 5.95 8.04
CA GLN A 284 32.33 6.52 8.87
C GLN A 284 32.94 7.76 8.21
N ALA A 285 33.16 7.72 6.89
CA ALA A 285 33.63 8.88 6.12
C ALA A 285 32.62 10.03 6.17
N ALA A 286 31.32 9.76 5.96
CA ALA A 286 30.28 10.77 6.05
C ALA A 286 30.18 11.41 7.46
N MET A 287 30.39 10.60 8.51
CA MET A 287 30.46 11.07 9.90
C MET A 287 31.71 11.92 10.15
N ALA A 288 32.87 11.52 9.64
CA ALA A 288 34.13 12.27 9.77
C ALA A 288 34.08 13.64 9.07
N LEU A 289 33.27 13.74 8.00
CA LEU A 289 33.01 14.98 7.26
C LEU A 289 31.89 15.83 7.87
N ASP A 290 31.29 15.39 8.98
CA ASP A 290 30.18 16.07 9.67
C ASP A 290 29.03 16.50 8.73
N LEU A 291 28.63 15.61 7.81
CA LEU A 291 27.60 15.91 6.80
C LEU A 291 26.18 16.07 7.40
N GLY A 292 26.02 15.92 8.71
CA GLY A 292 24.77 16.05 9.43
C GLY A 292 23.94 14.77 9.47
N LEU A 293 23.20 14.58 10.57
CA LEU A 293 22.44 13.35 10.83
C LEU A 293 21.42 13.02 9.73
N TRP A 294 20.66 14.02 9.28
CA TRP A 294 19.64 13.81 8.24
C TRP A 294 20.27 13.42 6.90
N HIS A 295 21.45 13.93 6.58
CA HIS A 295 22.19 13.53 5.39
C HIS A 295 22.60 12.07 5.50
N ILE A 296 23.24 11.69 6.61
CA ILE A 296 23.71 10.31 6.85
C ILE A 296 22.53 9.33 6.81
N ILE A 297 21.42 9.65 7.48
CA ILE A 297 20.22 8.79 7.48
C ILE A 297 19.67 8.65 6.06
N SER A 298 19.42 9.75 5.35
CA SER A 298 18.68 9.72 4.08
C SER A 298 19.53 9.29 2.88
N ARG A 299 20.84 9.54 2.89
CA ARG A 299 21.75 9.28 1.76
C ARG A 299 22.61 8.04 1.95
N GLU A 300 23.03 7.76 3.18
CA GLU A 300 23.97 6.66 3.44
C GLU A 300 23.28 5.42 4.02
N VAL A 301 22.40 5.61 5.00
CA VAL A 301 21.84 4.49 5.78
C VAL A 301 20.54 3.96 5.17
N PHE A 302 19.54 4.83 4.95
CA PHE A 302 18.21 4.43 4.50
C PHE A 302 18.23 3.69 3.16
N PRO A 303 18.94 4.16 2.11
CA PRO A 303 18.98 3.46 0.82
C PRO A 303 19.48 2.01 0.91
N ASN A 304 20.37 1.73 1.87
CA ASN A 304 20.92 0.39 2.09
C ASN A 304 19.98 -0.55 2.86
N MET A 305 18.91 -0.03 3.47
CA MET A 305 17.90 -0.83 4.18
C MET A 305 16.47 -0.68 3.63
N VAL A 306 16.27 0.02 2.52
CA VAL A 306 14.93 0.22 1.90
C VAL A 306 14.20 -1.11 1.69
N SER A 307 14.90 -2.15 1.21
CA SER A 307 14.30 -3.49 1.03
C SER A 307 13.74 -4.04 2.35
N TYR A 308 14.54 -3.92 3.42
CA TYR A 308 14.17 -4.38 4.75
C TYR A 308 12.97 -3.61 5.30
N VAL A 309 12.99 -2.27 5.17
CA VAL A 309 11.89 -1.40 5.60
C VAL A 309 10.61 -1.69 4.82
N ALA A 310 10.69 -1.85 3.50
CA ALA A 310 9.54 -2.10 2.63
C ALA A 310 8.87 -3.46 2.94
N VAL A 311 9.67 -4.49 3.18
CA VAL A 311 9.16 -5.80 3.61
C VAL A 311 8.46 -5.68 4.97
N ASN A 312 9.09 -5.03 5.94
CA ASN A 312 8.50 -4.86 7.27
C ASN A 312 7.24 -3.99 7.27
N LEU A 313 7.14 -2.99 6.39
CA LEU A 313 5.93 -2.21 6.19
C LEU A 313 4.74 -3.14 5.88
N ILE A 314 4.91 -4.12 4.98
CA ILE A 314 3.86 -5.10 4.68
C ILE A 314 3.48 -5.90 5.93
N PHE A 315 4.46 -6.36 6.71
CA PHE A 315 4.19 -7.07 7.97
C PHE A 315 3.40 -6.19 8.95
N THR A 316 3.78 -4.94 9.12
CA THR A 316 3.11 -3.99 10.02
C THR A 316 1.67 -3.72 9.56
N ILE A 317 1.42 -3.55 8.25
CA ILE A 317 0.07 -3.40 7.69
C ILE A 317 -0.80 -4.61 8.02
N ARG A 318 -0.27 -5.84 7.94
CA ARG A 318 -1.04 -7.05 8.28
C ARG A 318 -1.39 -7.13 9.76
N VAL A 319 -0.44 -6.81 10.64
CA VAL A 319 -0.70 -6.76 12.10
C VAL A 319 -1.74 -5.70 12.41
N ALA A 320 -1.70 -4.54 11.73
CA ALA A 320 -2.71 -3.49 11.85
C ALA A 320 -4.09 -4.00 11.44
N MET A 321 -4.18 -4.62 10.26
CA MET A 321 -5.42 -5.17 9.74
C MET A 321 -6.05 -6.20 10.69
N TYR A 322 -5.26 -7.16 11.20
CA TYR A 322 -5.75 -8.11 12.19
C TYR A 322 -6.27 -7.42 13.46
N SER A 323 -5.56 -6.41 13.95
CA SER A 323 -5.94 -5.71 15.17
C SER A 323 -7.20 -4.89 14.98
N ILE A 324 -7.33 -4.18 13.87
CA ILE A 324 -8.53 -3.40 13.53
C ILE A 324 -9.74 -4.32 13.38
N VAL A 325 -9.61 -5.42 12.62
CA VAL A 325 -10.67 -6.43 12.49
C VAL A 325 -11.06 -6.98 13.86
N GLY A 326 -10.08 -7.27 14.72
CA GLY A 326 -10.31 -7.74 16.09
C GLY A 326 -11.09 -6.73 16.94
N LEU A 327 -10.74 -5.45 16.90
CA LEU A 327 -11.44 -4.39 17.63
C LEU A 327 -12.89 -4.20 17.14
N VAL A 328 -13.11 -4.20 15.82
CA VAL A 328 -14.45 -4.11 15.23
C VAL A 328 -15.28 -5.34 15.60
N PHE A 329 -14.70 -6.54 15.52
CA PHE A 329 -15.35 -7.78 15.91
C PHE A 329 -15.80 -7.81 17.37
N LEU A 330 -15.02 -7.20 18.27
CA LEU A 330 -15.35 -7.02 19.68
C LEU A 330 -16.37 -5.88 19.91
N GLY A 331 -16.61 -5.02 18.92
CA GLY A 331 -17.50 -3.86 19.05
C GLY A 331 -16.90 -2.72 19.87
N LEU A 332 -15.57 -2.61 19.92
CA LEU A 332 -14.84 -1.60 20.70
C LEU A 332 -14.52 -0.33 19.91
N VAL A 333 -14.89 -0.29 18.63
CA VAL A 333 -14.73 0.87 17.75
C VAL A 333 -16.03 1.09 16.98
N PRO A 334 -16.29 2.33 16.49
CA PRO A 334 -17.52 2.62 15.78
C PRO A 334 -17.77 1.71 14.58
N LEU A 335 -18.96 1.12 14.53
CA LEU A 335 -19.38 0.18 13.50
C LEU A 335 -19.95 0.95 12.30
N ARG A 336 -19.07 1.33 11.37
CA ARG A 336 -19.44 2.14 10.22
C ARG A 336 -19.53 1.26 8.96
N GLU A 337 -20.76 1.00 8.51
CA GLU A 337 -20.99 0.34 7.21
C GLU A 337 -20.76 1.31 6.04
N PRO A 338 -20.38 0.81 4.84
CA PRO A 338 -19.96 -0.56 4.56
C PRO A 338 -18.50 -0.82 4.99
N ASP A 339 -18.24 -1.94 5.68
CA ASP A 339 -16.90 -2.39 6.08
C ASP A 339 -16.84 -3.92 6.27
N TRP A 340 -15.79 -4.59 5.76
CA TRP A 340 -15.63 -6.05 5.86
C TRP A 340 -15.58 -6.55 7.31
N ALA A 341 -14.95 -5.83 8.24
CA ALA A 341 -14.91 -6.23 9.64
C ALA A 341 -16.29 -6.05 10.31
N VAL A 342 -17.06 -5.04 9.91
CA VAL A 342 -18.44 -4.83 10.38
C VAL A 342 -19.36 -5.96 9.88
N MET A 343 -19.13 -6.49 8.67
CA MET A 343 -19.85 -7.68 8.19
C MET A 343 -19.63 -8.90 9.10
N ILE A 344 -18.40 -9.12 9.57
CA ILE A 344 -18.09 -10.21 10.51
C ILE A 344 -18.76 -9.95 11.87
N TYR A 345 -18.68 -8.72 12.39
CA TYR A 345 -19.34 -8.34 13.64
C TYR A 345 -20.86 -8.60 13.58
N THR A 346 -21.52 -8.10 12.52
CA THR A 346 -22.97 -8.23 12.35
C THR A 346 -23.37 -9.69 12.15
N GLY A 347 -22.61 -10.46 11.37
CA GLY A 347 -22.86 -11.90 11.21
C GLY A 347 -22.81 -12.65 12.54
N ARG A 348 -21.82 -12.35 13.40
CA ARG A 348 -21.75 -12.93 14.75
C ARG A 348 -22.96 -12.54 15.59
N GLN A 349 -23.31 -11.24 15.65
CA GLN A 349 -24.42 -10.75 16.48
C GLN A 349 -25.78 -11.32 16.06
N GLN A 350 -25.97 -11.59 14.78
CA GLN A 350 -27.21 -12.15 14.23
C GLN A 350 -27.25 -13.69 14.28
N GLY A 351 -26.28 -14.33 14.92
CA GLY A 351 -26.25 -15.79 15.08
C GLY A 351 -26.02 -16.55 13.76
N VAL A 352 -25.45 -15.89 12.74
CA VAL A 352 -25.19 -16.50 11.41
C VAL A 352 -24.30 -17.74 11.51
N LEU A 353 -23.45 -17.84 12.53
CA LEU A 353 -22.61 -19.01 12.81
C LEU A 353 -23.42 -20.31 12.96
N PHE A 354 -24.69 -20.23 13.31
CA PHE A 354 -25.59 -21.37 13.48
C PHE A 354 -26.58 -21.55 12.31
N LEU A 355 -26.45 -20.73 11.26
CA LEU A 355 -27.34 -20.71 10.09
C LEU A 355 -26.53 -21.01 8.82
N PRO A 356 -26.47 -22.29 8.37
CA PRO A 356 -25.72 -22.66 7.17
C PRO A 356 -26.12 -21.87 5.91
N GLN A 357 -27.40 -21.48 5.84
CA GLN A 357 -27.97 -20.70 4.74
C GLN A 357 -27.39 -19.28 4.65
N ALA A 358 -26.87 -18.75 5.76
CA ALA A 358 -26.32 -17.40 5.86
C ALA A 358 -24.78 -17.40 5.82
N ALA A 359 -24.14 -18.55 5.56
CA ALA A 359 -22.68 -18.69 5.61
C ALA A 359 -21.95 -17.70 4.69
N GLY A 360 -22.56 -17.33 3.55
CA GLY A 360 -22.02 -16.34 2.61
C GLY A 360 -21.68 -15.01 3.27
N MET A 361 -22.56 -14.50 4.14
CA MET A 361 -22.39 -13.22 4.85
C MET A 361 -21.12 -13.18 5.72
N LEU A 362 -20.76 -14.31 6.35
CA LEU A 362 -19.62 -14.40 7.26
C LEU A 362 -18.34 -14.86 6.55
N LEU A 363 -18.45 -15.83 5.64
CA LEU A 363 -17.30 -16.37 4.93
C LEU A 363 -16.74 -15.40 3.90
N SER A 364 -17.58 -14.60 3.23
CA SER A 364 -17.10 -13.69 2.19
C SER A 364 -16.09 -12.65 2.69
N PRO A 365 -16.33 -11.88 3.78
CA PRO A 365 -15.33 -10.93 4.29
C PRO A 365 -14.10 -11.64 4.84
N ILE A 366 -14.26 -12.81 5.49
CA ILE A 366 -13.13 -13.57 6.05
C ILE A 366 -12.19 -14.06 4.93
N ILE A 367 -12.75 -14.63 3.87
CA ILE A 367 -11.97 -15.11 2.71
C ILE A 367 -11.30 -13.93 2.01
N ALA A 368 -12.00 -12.80 1.83
CA ALA A 368 -11.41 -11.61 1.22
C ALA A 368 -10.23 -11.06 2.04
N ILE A 369 -10.39 -10.92 3.36
CA ILE A 369 -9.31 -10.49 4.25
C ILE A 369 -8.14 -11.48 4.20
N ALA A 370 -8.41 -12.79 4.26
CA ALA A 370 -7.38 -13.82 4.21
C ALA A 370 -6.59 -13.80 2.88
N LEU A 371 -7.30 -13.71 1.75
CA LEU A 371 -6.69 -13.63 0.43
C LEU A 371 -5.92 -12.33 0.21
N PHE A 372 -6.43 -11.19 0.69
CA PHE A 372 -5.72 -9.92 0.63
C PHE A 372 -4.42 -9.98 1.45
N GLN A 373 -4.48 -10.52 2.66
CA GLN A 373 -3.29 -10.70 3.50
C GLN A 373 -2.30 -11.70 2.91
N LEU A 374 -2.77 -12.79 2.31
CA LEU A 374 -1.91 -13.72 1.58
C LEU A 374 -1.23 -13.02 0.40
N SER A 375 -1.96 -12.17 -0.31
CA SER A 375 -1.44 -11.38 -1.44
C SER A 375 -0.32 -10.45 -1.00
N LEU A 376 -0.48 -9.79 0.16
CA LEU A 376 0.55 -8.99 0.81
C LEU A 376 1.81 -9.82 1.15
N VAL A 377 1.65 -11.00 1.76
CA VAL A 377 2.78 -11.90 2.09
C VAL A 377 3.51 -12.38 0.84
N LEU A 378 2.77 -12.74 -0.20
CA LEU A 378 3.36 -13.18 -1.45
C LEU A 378 4.12 -12.04 -2.12
N PHE A 379 3.55 -10.83 -2.15
CA PHE A 379 4.18 -9.64 -2.72
C PHE A 379 5.47 -9.25 -1.99
N SER A 380 5.55 -9.41 -0.66
CA SER A 380 6.76 -9.07 0.09
C SER A 380 7.99 -9.86 -0.36
N ARG A 381 7.82 -11.06 -0.92
CA ARG A 381 8.92 -11.86 -1.48
C ARG A 381 9.59 -11.20 -2.68
N SER A 382 8.83 -10.48 -3.51
CA SER A 382 9.39 -9.75 -4.65
C SER A 382 10.05 -8.43 -4.25
N LEU A 383 9.70 -7.85 -3.10
CA LEU A 383 10.30 -6.58 -2.68
C LEU A 383 11.80 -6.70 -2.43
N GLU A 384 12.27 -7.84 -1.91
CA GLU A 384 13.70 -8.08 -1.71
C GLU A 384 14.46 -8.05 -3.05
N GLU A 385 13.92 -8.67 -4.11
CA GLU A 385 14.52 -8.65 -5.45
C GLU A 385 14.40 -7.29 -6.14
N ILE A 386 13.31 -6.56 -5.88
CA ILE A 386 13.07 -5.22 -6.43
C ILE A 386 14.05 -4.23 -5.81
N PHE A 387 14.27 -4.25 -4.51
CA PHE A 387 15.08 -3.23 -3.84
C PHE A 387 16.56 -3.63 -3.65
N ASN A 388 16.93 -4.89 -3.88
CA ASN A 388 18.34 -5.31 -3.86
C ASN A 388 18.94 -5.43 -5.28
N PRO A 389 19.67 -4.40 -5.76
CA PRO A 389 20.29 -4.44 -7.08
C PRO A 389 21.42 -5.48 -7.20
N ARG A 390 22.04 -5.94 -6.10
CA ARG A 390 23.10 -6.96 -6.14
C ARG A 390 22.58 -8.36 -6.49
N LEU A 391 21.30 -8.63 -6.21
CA LEU A 391 20.63 -9.86 -6.66
C LEU A 391 20.23 -9.81 -8.15
N ARG A 392 20.42 -8.66 -8.81
CA ARG A 392 20.13 -8.48 -10.24
C ARG A 392 21.31 -8.81 -11.15
N SER A 393 22.55 -8.80 -10.63
CA SER A 393 23.79 -8.99 -11.40
C SER A 393 24.40 -10.40 -11.31
N GLY A 394 23.68 -11.35 -10.69
CA GLY A 394 24.16 -12.72 -10.48
C GLY A 394 23.71 -13.76 -11.51
N VAL A 395 23.09 -13.35 -12.62
CA VAL A 395 22.68 -14.24 -13.72
C VAL A 395 22.89 -13.58 -15.07
#